data_AF-A0A968VDJ9-F1
#
_entry.id   AF-A0A968VDJ9-F1
#
_cell.length_a   1.000
_cell.length_b   1.000
_cell.length_c   1.000
_cell.angle_alpha   90.00
_cell.angle_beta   90.00
_cell.angle_gamma   90.00
#
_symmetry.space_group_name_H-M   'P 1'
#
loop_
_entity.id
_entity.type
_entity.pdbx_description
1 polymer ?
#
loop_
_entity_poly.entity_id
_entity_poly.type
_entity_poly.pdbx_seq_one_letter_code
_entity_poly.pdbx_strand_id
1 'polypeptide(L)'
;MLKKINMGWSLLWSLPLSLLMNLGATAFATTIRLNLLPLNGVAGRCPERLIAYQTPEPYFEGGYTINGMINLSEIATNITNSQSDAFSTTWVGTLKPAYQNCRASGGMSSIDEEVYQGHSYLRVQLVDGQVKVILDMTGMRDANGFTTVITYKGMRDGNPRWTWGGTD
;
A
#
# COMPACT_ATOMS: atom_id res chain seq x y z
N MET A 1 25.34 -49.49 60.97
CA MET A 1 26.02 -48.21 60.70
C MET A 1 25.35 -47.54 59.51
N LEU A 2 24.69 -46.40 59.73
CA LEU A 2 24.08 -45.58 58.69
C LEU A 2 25.14 -44.98 57.76
N LYS A 3 24.89 -44.96 56.46
CA LYS A 3 25.51 -43.99 55.55
C LYS A 3 24.42 -43.33 54.70
N LYS A 4 24.10 -42.07 55.05
CA LYS A 4 23.31 -41.14 54.24
C LYS A 4 24.10 -40.82 52.97
N ILE A 5 23.45 -40.88 51.81
CA ILE A 5 23.91 -40.19 50.61
C ILE A 5 22.79 -39.23 50.19
N ASN A 6 23.07 -37.95 50.39
CA ASN A 6 22.37 -36.80 49.85
C ASN A 6 22.76 -36.68 48.38
N MET A 7 21.81 -36.68 47.44
CA MET A 7 22.09 -36.30 46.05
C MET A 7 21.18 -35.14 45.69
N GLY A 8 21.73 -33.95 45.85
CA GLY A 8 21.11 -32.70 45.49
C GLY A 8 21.36 -32.34 44.03
N TRP A 9 20.38 -31.62 43.50
CA TRP A 9 20.51 -30.43 42.68
C TRP A 9 20.91 -30.52 41.19
N SER A 10 20.10 -29.79 40.41
CA SER A 10 20.40 -29.07 39.16
C SER A 10 20.57 -29.88 37.86
N LEU A 11 19.42 -30.16 37.22
CA LEU A 11 19.32 -30.36 35.77
C LEU A 11 18.11 -29.59 35.23
N LEU A 12 18.18 -28.26 35.31
CA LEU A 12 17.39 -27.37 34.47
C LEU A 12 18.37 -26.27 34.07
N TRP A 13 18.13 -25.64 32.92
CA TRP A 13 18.90 -24.51 32.36
C TRP A 13 20.02 -24.88 31.39
N SER A 14 19.63 -25.41 30.23
CA SER A 14 20.27 -25.04 28.98
C SER A 14 19.22 -24.95 27.87
N LEU A 15 18.32 -23.96 27.97
CA LEU A 15 17.58 -23.50 26.80
C LEU A 15 18.57 -22.64 25.98
N PRO A 16 18.96 -23.05 24.77
CA PRO A 16 19.86 -22.25 23.95
C PRO A 16 19.16 -20.94 23.60
N LEU A 17 19.76 -19.83 24.03
CA LEU A 17 19.31 -18.46 23.80
C LEU A 17 19.41 -18.01 22.32
N SER A 18 19.54 -18.96 21.38
CA SER A 18 19.77 -18.72 19.95
C SER A 18 18.50 -18.62 19.12
N LEU A 19 17.31 -18.77 19.71
CA LEU A 19 16.02 -18.72 19.00
C LEU A 19 15.37 -17.33 18.94
N LEU A 20 16.00 -16.27 19.47
CA LEU A 20 15.41 -14.92 19.53
C LEU A 20 15.95 -13.93 18.48
N MET A 21 16.84 -14.35 17.59
CA MET A 21 17.54 -13.45 16.64
C MET A 21 16.87 -13.35 15.25
N ASN A 22 15.61 -13.79 15.09
CA ASN A 22 14.89 -13.64 13.83
C ASN A 22 13.57 -12.87 13.99
N LEU A 23 13.61 -11.79 14.78
CA LEU A 23 12.64 -10.70 14.65
C LEU A 23 12.92 -9.98 13.33
N GLY A 24 12.50 -10.59 12.22
CA GLY A 24 12.43 -9.90 10.95
C GLY A 24 11.66 -8.60 11.18
N ALA A 25 12.21 -7.48 10.70
CA ALA A 25 11.54 -6.19 10.78
C ALA A 25 10.13 -6.37 10.20
N THR A 26 9.11 -6.24 11.04
CA THR A 26 7.74 -6.18 10.56
C THR A 26 7.66 -4.94 9.70
N ALA A 27 7.66 -5.11 8.38
CA ALA A 27 7.43 -4.01 7.45
C ALA A 27 6.01 -3.50 7.74
N PHE A 28 5.93 -2.39 8.47
CA PHE A 28 4.65 -1.78 8.79
C PHE A 28 4.03 -1.28 7.50
N ALA A 29 2.81 -1.72 7.22
CA ALA A 29 2.06 -1.22 6.10
C ALA A 29 1.60 0.21 6.43
N THR A 30 2.12 1.17 5.68
CA THR A 30 1.71 2.56 5.73
C THR A 30 0.35 2.72 5.07
N THR A 31 -0.52 3.52 5.68
CA THR A 31 -1.87 3.83 5.21
C THR A 31 -1.87 5.15 4.46
N ILE A 32 -2.31 5.11 3.20
CA ILE A 32 -2.52 6.30 2.37
C ILE A 32 -4.02 6.59 2.31
N ARG A 33 -4.43 7.77 2.75
CA ARG A 33 -5.81 8.24 2.60
C ARG A 33 -5.90 9.10 1.34
N LEU A 34 -6.91 8.84 0.52
CA LEU A 34 -7.26 9.67 -0.62
C LEU A 34 -8.60 10.33 -0.35
N ASN A 35 -8.63 11.65 -0.23
CA ASN A 35 -9.89 12.37 -0.06
C ASN A 35 -10.56 12.57 -1.42
N LEU A 36 -11.86 12.29 -1.50
CA LEU A 36 -12.66 12.52 -2.68
C LEU A 36 -13.39 13.86 -2.55
N LEU A 37 -13.21 14.70 -3.57
CA LEU A 37 -13.82 16.01 -3.69
C LEU A 37 -14.87 15.96 -4.80
N PRO A 38 -16.16 16.14 -4.49
CA PRO A 38 -17.23 16.13 -5.49
C PRO A 38 -17.06 17.25 -6.52
N LEU A 39 -17.30 16.92 -7.79
CA LEU A 39 -17.35 17.89 -8.88
C LEU A 39 -18.54 18.84 -8.66
N ASN A 40 -18.28 20.15 -8.70
CA ASN A 40 -19.26 21.22 -8.51
C ASN A 40 -19.95 21.25 -7.14
N GLY A 41 -19.35 20.66 -6.09
CA GLY A 41 -19.89 20.71 -4.72
C GLY A 41 -21.16 19.88 -4.50
N VAL A 42 -21.69 19.23 -5.54
CA VAL A 42 -22.80 18.28 -5.40
C VAL A 42 -22.21 16.95 -4.97
N ALA A 43 -22.13 16.75 -3.65
CA ALA A 43 -21.88 15.44 -3.08
C ALA A 43 -23.07 14.54 -3.43
N GLY A 44 -22.99 13.82 -4.56
CA GLY A 44 -23.80 12.63 -4.75
C GLY A 44 -23.50 11.61 -3.63
N ARG A 45 -23.90 10.36 -3.80
CA ARG A 45 -23.44 9.27 -2.92
C ARG A 45 -21.99 8.91 -3.21
N CYS A 46 -21.09 9.89 -3.19
CA CYS A 46 -19.65 9.68 -3.32
C CYS A 46 -19.08 9.17 -2.01
N PRO A 47 -18.10 8.26 -2.03
CA PRO A 47 -17.31 8.00 -0.84
C PRO A 47 -16.60 9.28 -0.42
N GLU A 48 -16.41 9.52 0.87
CA GLU A 48 -15.60 10.66 1.34
C GLU A 48 -14.11 10.44 1.08
N ARG A 49 -13.68 9.18 1.18
CA ARG A 49 -12.28 8.79 1.07
C ARG A 49 -12.13 7.37 0.51
N LEU A 50 -10.97 7.11 -0.08
CA LEU A 50 -10.48 5.77 -0.38
C LEU A 50 -9.20 5.51 0.40
N ILE A 51 -8.94 4.25 0.70
CA ILE A 51 -7.76 3.82 1.45
C ILE A 51 -6.88 2.97 0.55
N ALA A 52 -5.61 3.33 0.52
CA ALA A 52 -4.54 2.55 -0.05
C ALA A 52 -3.52 2.18 1.04
N TYR A 53 -2.74 1.15 0.78
CA TYR A 53 -1.68 0.67 1.66
C TYR A 53 -0.39 0.59 0.87
N GLN A 54 0.72 0.87 1.54
CA GLN A 54 2.06 0.63 1.03
C GLN A 54 2.91 -0.11 2.05
N THR A 55 3.82 -0.94 1.59
CA THR A 55 4.73 -1.69 2.45
C THR A 55 6.10 -1.74 1.79
N PRO A 56 7.16 -1.21 2.43
CA PRO A 56 8.51 -1.37 1.92
C PRO A 56 8.90 -2.85 1.96
N GLU A 57 9.56 -3.32 0.91
CA GLU A 57 10.22 -4.62 0.92
C GLU A 57 11.49 -4.55 1.80
N PRO A 58 12.03 -5.71 2.24
CA PRO A 58 13.31 -5.75 2.91
C PRO A 58 14.41 -5.08 2.07
N TYR A 59 15.30 -4.35 2.75
CA TYR A 59 16.44 -3.70 2.13
C TYR A 59 17.31 -4.67 1.33
N PHE A 60 17.76 -4.22 0.17
CA PHE A 60 18.81 -4.86 -0.62
C PHE A 60 19.75 -3.78 -1.14
N GLU A 61 21.04 -4.13 -1.30
CA GLU A 61 22.04 -3.16 -1.74
C GLU A 61 21.76 -2.67 -3.18
N GLY A 62 21.78 -1.34 -3.37
CA GLY A 62 21.63 -0.70 -4.67
C GLY A 62 20.20 -0.37 -5.07
N GLY A 63 19.23 -0.52 -4.16
CA GLY A 63 17.89 0.01 -4.38
C GLY A 63 16.85 -0.32 -3.31
N TYR A 64 15.62 0.10 -3.58
CA TYR A 64 14.48 -0.17 -2.74
C TYR A 64 13.23 -0.44 -3.58
N THR A 65 12.28 -1.14 -2.98
CA THR A 65 10.95 -1.36 -3.56
C THR A 65 9.86 -1.21 -2.51
N ILE A 66 8.72 -0.71 -2.96
CA ILE A 66 7.52 -0.46 -2.17
C ILE A 66 6.36 -1.13 -2.88
N ASN A 67 5.74 -2.08 -2.20
CA ASN A 67 4.49 -2.68 -2.62
C ASN A 67 3.33 -1.78 -2.25
N GLY A 68 2.27 -1.80 -3.05
CA GLY A 68 1.04 -1.14 -2.68
C GLY A 68 -0.23 -1.80 -3.20
N MET A 69 -1.34 -1.34 -2.61
CA MET A 69 -2.70 -1.78 -2.92
C MET A 69 -3.67 -0.64 -2.67
N ILE A 70 -4.77 -0.59 -3.42
CA ILE A 70 -5.94 0.23 -3.10
C ILE A 70 -7.20 -0.65 -3.07
N ASN A 71 -8.06 -0.50 -2.07
CA ASN A 71 -9.29 -1.31 -1.97
C ASN A 71 -10.41 -0.76 -2.88
N LEU A 72 -10.17 -0.77 -4.19
CA LEU A 72 -11.11 -0.25 -5.18
C LEU A 72 -12.39 -1.09 -5.30
N SER A 73 -12.30 -2.38 -4.96
CA SER A 73 -13.42 -3.34 -5.02
C SER A 73 -14.56 -2.99 -4.06
N GLU A 74 -14.33 -2.14 -3.05
CA GLU A 74 -15.39 -1.64 -2.17
C GLU A 74 -16.42 -0.82 -2.96
N ILE A 75 -15.96 -0.04 -3.94
CA ILE A 75 -16.79 0.93 -4.67
C ILE A 75 -17.05 0.57 -6.13
N ALA A 76 -16.29 -0.39 -6.69
CA ALA A 76 -16.37 -0.74 -8.10
C ALA A 76 -16.28 -2.25 -8.38
N THR A 77 -16.69 -2.64 -9.58
CA THR A 77 -16.61 -3.98 -10.17
C THR A 77 -15.92 -3.91 -11.54
N ASN A 78 -15.68 -5.07 -12.16
CA ASN A 78 -15.05 -5.15 -13.50
C ASN A 78 -13.74 -4.37 -13.60
N ILE A 79 -12.93 -4.41 -12.54
CA ILE A 79 -11.70 -3.62 -12.46
C ILE A 79 -10.64 -4.25 -13.35
N THR A 80 -10.08 -3.48 -14.27
CA THR A 80 -9.03 -3.90 -15.20
C THR A 80 -7.93 -2.86 -15.30
N ASN A 81 -6.75 -3.28 -15.74
CA ASN A 81 -5.70 -2.35 -16.14
C ASN A 81 -6.02 -1.81 -17.54
N SER A 82 -6.05 -0.49 -17.71
CA SER A 82 -6.41 0.16 -18.99
C SER A 82 -5.23 0.71 -19.76
N GLN A 83 -4.24 1.30 -19.06
CA GLN A 83 -3.07 1.91 -19.67
C GLN A 83 -1.89 1.73 -18.74
N SER A 84 -0.72 1.40 -19.29
CA SER A 84 0.47 1.31 -18.47
C SER A 84 1.79 1.33 -19.21
N ASP A 85 2.78 1.97 -18.60
CA ASP A 85 4.20 1.96 -18.97
C ASP A 85 5.08 1.75 -17.72
N ALA A 86 6.37 2.08 -17.79
CA ALA A 86 7.31 1.92 -16.68
C ALA A 86 7.14 2.95 -15.55
N PHE A 87 6.41 4.04 -15.77
CA PHE A 87 6.28 5.17 -14.85
C PHE A 87 4.83 5.44 -14.44
N SER A 88 3.86 4.98 -15.22
CA SER A 88 2.45 5.20 -14.97
C SER A 88 1.60 3.97 -15.24
N THR A 89 0.53 3.83 -14.47
CA THR A 89 -0.49 2.81 -14.71
C THR A 89 -1.86 3.29 -14.25
N THR A 90 -2.88 2.93 -15.02
CA THR A 90 -4.27 3.28 -14.76
C THR A 90 -5.12 2.03 -14.69
N TRP A 91 -5.83 1.86 -13.58
CA TRP A 91 -6.89 0.87 -13.44
C TRP A 91 -8.25 1.54 -13.58
N VAL A 92 -9.15 0.90 -14.30
CA VAL A 92 -10.51 1.37 -14.52
C VAL A 92 -11.50 0.34 -14.03
N GLY A 93 -12.65 0.78 -13.50
CA GLY A 93 -13.72 -0.11 -13.05
C GLY A 93 -15.09 0.54 -13.20
N THR A 94 -16.13 -0.28 -13.16
CA THR A 94 -17.53 0.19 -13.15
C THR A 94 -17.94 0.47 -11.71
N LEU A 95 -18.44 1.67 -11.42
CA LEU A 95 -18.95 2.01 -10.10
C LEU A 95 -20.16 1.12 -9.75
N LYS A 96 -20.20 0.63 -8.51
CA LYS A 96 -21.37 -0.09 -8.01
C LYS A 96 -22.60 0.84 -8.00
N PRO A 97 -23.83 0.29 -8.05
CA PRO A 97 -25.06 1.10 -8.09
C PRO A 97 -25.16 2.17 -7.00
N ALA A 98 -24.63 1.91 -5.80
CA ALA A 98 -24.60 2.89 -4.71
C ALA A 98 -23.81 4.18 -5.04
N TYR A 99 -22.80 4.07 -5.91
CA TYR A 99 -21.86 5.14 -6.29
C TYR A 99 -22.02 5.57 -7.76
N GLN A 100 -22.93 4.98 -8.54
CA GLN A 100 -22.99 5.13 -10.01
C GLN A 100 -23.12 6.59 -10.50
N ASN A 101 -23.73 7.45 -9.70
CA ASN A 101 -23.93 8.87 -10.01
C ASN A 101 -22.86 9.76 -9.37
N CYS A 102 -21.86 9.18 -8.72
CA CYS A 102 -20.77 9.94 -8.12
C CYS A 102 -19.92 10.59 -9.21
N ARG A 103 -19.71 11.90 -9.04
CA ARG A 103 -18.78 12.70 -9.84
C ARG A 103 -17.79 13.34 -8.88
N ALA A 104 -16.57 12.83 -8.81
CA ALA A 104 -15.55 13.31 -7.87
C ALA A 104 -14.14 13.07 -8.41
N SER A 105 -13.18 13.81 -7.89
CA SER A 105 -11.75 13.50 -8.03
C SER A 105 -11.09 13.46 -6.66
N GLY A 106 -10.00 12.73 -6.54
CA GLY A 106 -9.27 12.66 -5.29
C GLY A 106 -7.79 12.38 -5.48
N GLY A 107 -7.06 12.73 -4.44
CA GLY A 107 -5.63 12.50 -4.32
C GLY A 107 -5.27 12.23 -2.86
N MET A 108 -4.02 11.86 -2.65
CA MET A 108 -3.42 11.61 -1.35
C MET A 108 -3.58 12.84 -0.45
N SER A 109 -4.22 12.64 0.70
CA SER A 109 -4.44 13.65 1.73
C SER A 109 -3.56 13.41 2.96
N SER A 110 -3.29 12.15 3.29
CA SER A 110 -2.41 11.78 4.39
C SER A 110 -1.68 10.47 4.15
N ILE A 111 -0.50 10.32 4.76
CA ILE A 111 0.25 9.08 4.90
C ILE A 111 0.42 8.84 6.40
N ASP A 112 -0.05 7.70 6.93
CA ASP A 112 -0.01 7.39 8.37
C ASP A 112 -0.53 8.53 9.26
N GLU A 113 -1.65 9.15 8.87
CA GLU A 113 -2.29 10.30 9.56
C GLU A 113 -1.57 11.64 9.43
N GLU A 114 -0.34 11.66 8.91
CA GLU A 114 0.36 12.89 8.61
C GLU A 114 -0.12 13.50 7.29
N VAL A 115 -0.41 14.80 7.32
CA VAL A 115 -0.88 15.53 6.13
C VAL A 115 0.18 15.45 5.03
N TYR A 116 -0.24 14.96 3.86
CA TYR A 116 0.64 14.88 2.71
C TYR A 116 0.61 16.20 1.93
N GLN A 117 1.77 16.86 1.80
CA GLN A 117 1.91 18.15 1.12
C GLN A 117 2.55 18.07 -0.27
N GLY A 118 2.90 16.86 -0.73
CA GLY A 118 3.54 16.65 -2.03
C GLY A 118 2.55 16.53 -3.19
N HIS A 119 3.09 16.35 -4.40
CA HIS A 119 2.28 15.95 -5.54
C HIS A 119 1.72 14.54 -5.32
N SER A 120 0.42 14.38 -5.54
CA SER A 120 -0.27 13.11 -5.38
C SER A 120 0.10 12.16 -6.52
N TYR A 121 1.00 11.21 -6.28
CA TYR A 121 1.36 10.19 -7.26
C TYR A 121 0.28 9.11 -7.40
N LEU A 122 -0.61 8.96 -6.41
CA LEU A 122 -1.80 8.10 -6.49
C LEU A 122 -3.06 8.97 -6.54
N ARG A 123 -3.84 8.87 -7.61
CA ARG A 123 -5.02 9.70 -7.85
C ARG A 123 -6.22 8.86 -8.22
N VAL A 124 -7.40 9.41 -8.02
CA VAL A 124 -8.66 8.73 -8.35
C VAL A 124 -9.67 9.69 -8.99
N GLN A 125 -10.44 9.20 -9.95
CA GLN A 125 -11.48 9.95 -10.65
C GLN A 125 -12.73 9.08 -10.75
N LEU A 126 -13.88 9.60 -10.33
CA LEU A 126 -15.19 8.97 -10.41
C LEU A 126 -16.04 9.84 -11.34
N VAL A 127 -16.37 9.34 -12.53
CA VAL A 127 -17.13 10.08 -13.54
C VAL A 127 -17.91 9.09 -14.41
N ASP A 128 -19.14 9.43 -14.76
CA ASP A 128 -19.99 8.70 -15.71
C ASP A 128 -20.12 7.19 -15.40
N GLY A 129 -20.33 6.86 -14.13
CA GLY A 129 -20.47 5.46 -13.68
C GLY A 129 -19.16 4.66 -13.70
N GLN A 130 -18.01 5.30 -13.92
CA GLN A 130 -16.69 4.68 -13.90
C GLN A 130 -15.82 5.25 -12.80
N VAL A 131 -14.88 4.44 -12.32
CA VAL A 131 -13.75 4.86 -11.50
C VAL A 131 -12.45 4.62 -12.24
N LYS A 132 -11.52 5.57 -12.12
CA LYS A 132 -10.14 5.45 -12.60
C LYS A 132 -9.20 5.68 -11.42
N VAL A 133 -8.28 4.75 -11.17
CA VAL A 133 -7.17 4.92 -10.24
C VAL A 133 -5.90 5.03 -11.05
N ILE A 134 -5.12 6.07 -10.82
CA ILE A 134 -3.92 6.41 -11.57
C ILE A 134 -2.76 6.42 -10.59
N LEU A 135 -1.78 5.55 -10.82
CA LEU A 135 -0.46 5.60 -10.17
C LEU A 135 0.52 6.21 -11.17
N ASP A 136 1.11 7.35 -10.84
CA ASP A 136 1.96 8.15 -11.71
C ASP A 136 3.24 8.55 -10.97
N MET A 137 4.33 7.87 -11.30
CA MET A 137 5.64 7.99 -10.68
C MET A 137 6.54 9.00 -11.40
N THR A 138 6.06 9.66 -12.46
CA THR A 138 6.88 10.55 -13.30
C THR A 138 7.48 11.74 -12.53
N GLY A 139 6.77 12.22 -11.50
CA GLY A 139 7.22 13.29 -10.60
C GLY A 139 8.02 12.80 -9.39
N MET A 140 8.15 11.48 -9.20
CA MET A 140 8.80 10.88 -8.03
C MET A 140 10.28 10.64 -8.32
N ARG A 141 11.12 11.03 -7.35
CA ARG A 141 12.59 10.92 -7.43
C ARG A 141 13.09 10.00 -6.34
N ASP A 142 14.08 9.19 -6.68
CA ASP A 142 14.84 8.40 -5.73
C ASP A 142 16.01 9.18 -5.10
N ALA A 143 16.79 8.54 -4.25
CA ALA A 143 17.89 9.17 -3.52
C ALA A 143 18.98 9.74 -4.44
N ASN A 144 19.15 9.16 -5.64
CA ASN A 144 20.13 9.58 -6.64
C ASN A 144 19.54 10.52 -7.71
N GLY A 145 18.26 10.91 -7.58
CA GLY A 145 17.57 11.83 -8.49
C GLY A 145 17.02 11.18 -9.76
N PHE A 146 17.07 9.86 -9.89
CA PHE A 146 16.40 9.16 -10.99
C PHE A 146 14.89 9.08 -10.75
N THR A 147 14.14 8.94 -11.83
CA THR A 147 12.69 8.71 -11.74
C THR A 147 12.43 7.29 -11.26
N THR A 148 11.61 7.15 -10.22
CA THR A 148 11.20 5.83 -9.72
C THR A 148 10.38 5.07 -10.77
N VAL A 149 10.51 3.75 -10.81
CA VAL A 149 9.86 2.89 -11.81
C VAL A 149 8.85 1.95 -11.17
N ILE A 150 7.82 1.58 -11.93
CA ILE A 150 6.82 0.58 -11.57
C ILE A 150 7.27 -0.77 -12.12
N THR A 151 7.57 -1.72 -11.24
CA THR A 151 8.02 -3.08 -11.59
C THR A 151 6.89 -4.09 -11.59
N TYR A 152 5.80 -3.82 -10.88
CA TYR A 152 4.59 -4.65 -10.89
C TYR A 152 3.33 -3.79 -10.92
N LYS A 153 2.32 -4.27 -11.65
CA LYS A 153 1.08 -3.55 -11.98
C LYS A 153 -0.02 -4.55 -12.33
N GLY A 154 -0.62 -5.12 -11.29
CA GLY A 154 -1.55 -6.23 -11.42
C GLY A 154 -2.80 -6.07 -10.59
N MET A 155 -3.47 -7.21 -10.37
CA MET A 155 -4.69 -7.32 -9.60
C MET A 155 -4.54 -8.48 -8.61
N ARG A 156 -5.07 -8.32 -7.40
CA ARG A 156 -5.21 -9.41 -6.42
C ARG A 156 -6.49 -9.21 -5.63
N ASP A 157 -7.27 -10.27 -5.45
CA ASP A 157 -8.54 -10.23 -4.72
C ASP A 157 -9.50 -9.14 -5.23
N GLY A 158 -9.53 -8.93 -6.55
CA GLY A 158 -10.35 -7.90 -7.20
C GLY A 158 -9.83 -6.46 -7.07
N ASN A 159 -8.66 -6.25 -6.45
CA ASN A 159 -8.10 -4.92 -6.17
C ASN A 159 -6.80 -4.65 -6.94
N PRO A 160 -6.56 -3.40 -7.38
CA PRO A 160 -5.27 -3.00 -7.93
C PRO A 160 -4.13 -3.22 -6.95
N ARG A 161 -3.02 -3.74 -7.48
CA ARG A 161 -1.76 -3.96 -6.78
C ARG A 161 -0.60 -3.44 -7.61
N TRP A 162 0.41 -2.91 -6.95
CA TRP A 162 1.61 -2.44 -7.63
C TRP A 162 2.87 -2.64 -6.80
N THR A 163 4.01 -2.56 -7.47
CA THR A 163 5.32 -2.40 -6.84
C THR A 163 6.05 -1.31 -7.61
N TRP A 164 6.59 -0.33 -6.89
CA TRP A 164 7.47 0.70 -7.45
C TRP A 164 8.76 0.79 -6.64
N GLY A 165 9.81 1.35 -7.22
CA GLY A 165 11.11 1.41 -6.57
C GLY A 165 12.09 2.33 -7.28
N GLY A 166 13.27 2.42 -6.69
CA GLY A 166 14.37 3.25 -7.19
C GLY A 166 15.70 2.80 -6.62
N THR A 167 16.73 3.59 -6.90
CA THR A 167 18.07 3.44 -6.32
C THR A 167 18.16 4.16 -4.99
N ASP A 168 18.99 3.64 -4.09
CA ASP A 168 19.26 4.17 -2.75
C ASP A 168 20.59 4.93 -2.65
#